data_AF-A0A7M1B418-F1
#
_entry.id   AF-A0A7M1B418-F1
#
_cell.length_a   1.000
_cell.length_b   1.000
_cell.length_c   1.000
_cell.angle_alpha   90.00
_cell.angle_beta   90.00
_cell.angle_gamma   90.00
#
_symmetry.space_group_name_H-M   'P 1'
#
loop_
_entity.id
_entity.type
_entity.pdbx_description
1 polymer ?
#
loop_
_entity_poly.entity_id
_entity_poly.type
_entity_poly.pdbx_seq_one_letter_code
_entity_poly.pdbx_strand_id
1 'polypeptide(L)'
;MKLLRRGLFALTLTLLFQTQLFAEYLYKDEVVHNPKFTEEVETLGSALYKKTGISLRLMMLKELPKNVTMYEYEKKILEQFSEPTVVLTFSEMNSQVDIEANDESLYKYFDKKQVLSPVTSYVQAFMMAAFYAKSWDDFVSIMSNTGGTILPLLGGKAKKGMIADKYSAAMFNGYLDIAQQIAKAKGVKLGHGFDSDANQTSLFYVRVLFYGFILYGIVMLFKRRIYKMRHKNEHYKKW
;
A
#
# COMPACT_ATOMS: atom_id res chain seq x y z
N MET A 1 -56.49 10.53 22.82
CA MET A 1 -55.36 11.42 22.44
C MET A 1 -54.08 11.25 23.26
N LYS A 2 -54.11 10.91 24.56
CA LYS A 2 -52.87 10.77 25.37
C LYS A 2 -51.97 9.59 24.97
N LEU A 3 -52.53 8.48 24.48
CA LEU A 3 -51.77 7.30 24.02
C LEU A 3 -50.99 7.58 22.72
N LEU A 4 -51.62 8.23 21.73
CA LEU A 4 -50.97 8.63 20.48
C LEU A 4 -49.78 9.58 20.72
N ARG A 5 -49.94 10.53 21.64
CA ARG A 5 -48.87 11.49 21.97
C ARG A 5 -47.70 10.81 22.70
N ARG A 6 -47.97 9.81 23.57
CA ARG A 6 -46.94 9.01 24.24
C ARG A 6 -46.21 8.06 23.29
N GLY A 7 -46.94 7.46 22.34
CA GLY A 7 -46.34 6.63 21.28
C GLY A 7 -45.43 7.43 20.36
N LEU A 8 -45.82 8.65 19.99
CA LEU A 8 -44.99 9.55 19.19
C LEU A 8 -43.70 9.94 19.91
N PHE A 9 -43.76 10.24 21.21
CA PHE A 9 -42.57 10.54 22.02
C PHE A 9 -41.63 9.34 22.13
N ALA A 10 -42.16 8.12 22.27
CA ALA A 10 -41.35 6.90 22.26
C ALA A 10 -40.66 6.67 20.91
N LEU A 11 -41.35 6.97 19.80
CA LEU A 11 -40.82 6.87 18.43
C LEU A 11 -39.73 7.91 18.14
N THR A 12 -39.90 9.15 18.63
CA THR A 12 -38.84 10.17 18.54
C THR A 12 -37.63 9.83 19.40
N LEU A 13 -37.84 9.19 20.57
CA LEU A 13 -36.76 8.80 21.47
C LEU A 13 -35.94 7.61 20.92
N THR A 14 -36.58 6.67 20.22
CA THR A 14 -35.86 5.56 19.54
C THR A 14 -35.14 6.00 18.27
N LEU A 15 -35.64 7.00 17.55
CA LEU A 15 -34.91 7.61 16.42
C LEU A 15 -33.67 8.39 16.88
N LEU A 16 -33.71 9.03 18.06
CA LEU A 16 -32.56 9.77 18.62
C LEU A 16 -31.44 8.86 19.13
N PHE A 17 -31.73 7.57 19.40
CA PHE A 17 -30.75 6.59 19.86
C PHE A 17 -30.05 5.82 18.73
N GLN A 18 -30.33 6.13 17.46
CA GLN A 18 -29.56 5.64 16.32
C GLN A 18 -28.23 6.39 16.18
N THR A 19 -27.49 6.56 17.27
CA THR A 19 -26.08 6.95 17.18
C THR A 19 -25.38 5.86 16.39
N GLN A 20 -25.09 6.15 15.13
CA GLN A 20 -24.29 5.28 14.30
C GLN A 20 -22.95 5.11 15.03
N LEU A 21 -22.68 3.89 15.50
CA LEU A 21 -21.35 3.45 15.88
C LEU A 21 -20.49 3.57 14.61
N PHE A 22 -19.87 4.72 14.41
CA PHE A 22 -18.82 4.86 13.42
C PHE A 22 -17.65 4.03 13.95
N ALA A 23 -17.37 2.93 13.27
CA ALA A 23 -16.12 2.21 13.48
C ALA A 23 -15.00 3.17 13.05
N GLU A 24 -14.15 3.55 13.99
CA GLU A 24 -13.00 4.42 13.73
C GLU A 24 -11.89 3.57 13.08
N TYR A 25 -11.76 3.70 11.76
CA TYR A 25 -10.74 3.01 10.96
C TYR A 25 -9.38 3.71 11.09
N LEU A 26 -9.34 5.03 11.27
CA LEU A 26 -8.19 5.74 11.81
C LEU A 26 -8.19 5.60 13.34
N TYR A 27 -7.87 4.41 13.82
CA TYR A 27 -7.99 4.05 15.23
C TYR A 27 -7.24 4.99 16.19
N LYS A 28 -6.12 5.56 15.74
CA LYS A 28 -5.35 6.53 16.53
C LYS A 28 -4.54 7.46 15.64
N ASP A 29 -4.59 8.77 15.91
CA ASP A 29 -3.74 9.77 15.25
C ASP A 29 -3.13 10.76 16.25
N GLU A 30 -1.82 10.61 16.49
CA GLU A 30 -0.99 11.48 17.33
C GLU A 30 0.04 12.29 16.50
N VAL A 31 0.00 12.17 15.17
CA VAL A 31 1.09 12.65 14.30
C VAL A 31 0.59 13.65 13.28
N VAL A 32 -0.47 13.31 12.54
CA VAL A 32 -0.86 14.05 11.34
C VAL A 32 -1.95 15.08 11.66
N HIS A 33 -2.97 14.69 12.41
CA HIS A 33 -4.13 15.51 12.78
C HIS A 33 -4.75 16.25 11.57
N ASN A 34 -4.88 15.55 10.43
CA ASN A 34 -5.39 16.12 9.18
C ASN A 34 -6.79 15.56 8.88
N PRO A 35 -7.84 16.40 8.85
CA PRO A 35 -9.22 15.95 8.67
C PRO A 35 -9.48 15.30 7.31
N LYS A 36 -8.79 15.75 6.25
CA LYS A 36 -8.93 15.16 4.91
C LYS A 36 -8.38 13.74 4.90
N PHE A 37 -7.23 13.54 5.52
CA PHE A 37 -6.62 12.21 5.65
C PHE A 37 -7.53 11.27 6.45
N THR A 38 -8.10 11.75 7.56
CA THR A 38 -9.10 11.01 8.33
C THR A 38 -10.30 10.62 7.45
N GLU A 39 -10.88 11.56 6.72
CA GLU A 39 -12.01 11.28 5.83
C GLU A 39 -11.69 10.22 4.76
N GLU A 40 -10.51 10.28 4.14
CA GLU A 40 -10.06 9.31 3.14
C GLU A 40 -9.90 7.90 3.74
N VAL A 41 -9.30 7.79 4.92
CA VAL A 41 -9.12 6.51 5.64
C VAL A 41 -10.46 5.93 6.07
N GLU A 42 -11.33 6.74 6.68
CA GLU A 42 -12.66 6.32 7.14
C GLU A 42 -13.56 5.87 5.98
N THR A 43 -13.56 6.63 4.87
CA THR A 43 -14.35 6.30 3.69
C THR A 43 -13.91 4.97 3.09
N LEU A 44 -12.60 4.79 2.92
CA LEU A 44 -12.03 3.56 2.36
C LEU A 44 -12.20 2.36 3.29
N GLY A 45 -11.90 2.52 4.57
CA GLY A 45 -12.05 1.47 5.59
C GLY A 45 -13.49 0.99 5.70
N SER A 46 -14.44 1.93 5.73
CA SER A 46 -15.86 1.58 5.77
C SER A 46 -16.33 0.87 4.50
N ALA A 47 -15.84 1.29 3.32
CA ALA A 47 -16.15 0.63 2.06
C ALA A 47 -15.59 -0.79 2.00
N LEU A 48 -14.35 -0.99 2.47
CA LEU A 48 -13.71 -2.30 2.55
C LEU A 48 -14.47 -3.24 3.48
N TYR A 49 -14.73 -2.80 4.72
CA TYR A 49 -15.41 -3.62 5.73
C TYR A 49 -16.81 -4.03 5.28
N LYS A 50 -17.61 -3.08 4.77
CA LYS A 50 -18.97 -3.36 4.27
C LYS A 50 -18.99 -4.42 3.17
N LYS A 51 -17.94 -4.53 2.36
CA LYS A 51 -17.90 -5.45 1.20
C LYS A 51 -17.19 -6.77 1.49
N THR A 52 -16.30 -6.82 2.48
CA THR A 52 -15.43 -7.98 2.73
C THR A 52 -15.59 -8.60 4.11
N GLY A 53 -16.17 -7.85 5.07
CA GLY A 53 -16.19 -8.20 6.48
C GLY A 53 -14.84 -8.12 7.19
N ILE A 54 -13.78 -7.68 6.51
CA ILE A 54 -12.43 -7.51 7.06
C ILE A 54 -12.23 -6.04 7.42
N SER A 55 -11.87 -5.78 8.67
CA SER A 55 -11.55 -4.44 9.14
C SER A 55 -10.08 -4.14 8.88
N LEU A 56 -9.79 -2.97 8.29
CA LEU A 56 -8.44 -2.46 8.14
C LEU A 56 -8.34 -1.18 8.98
N ARG A 57 -7.47 -1.17 9.99
CA ARG A 57 -7.31 -0.05 10.92
C ARG A 57 -5.92 0.56 10.77
N LEU A 58 -5.83 1.88 10.95
CA LEU A 58 -4.61 2.66 10.86
C LEU A 58 -4.29 3.32 12.21
N MET A 59 -3.05 3.17 12.67
CA MET A 59 -2.53 3.82 13.86
C MET A 59 -1.31 4.68 13.52
N MET A 60 -1.40 5.97 13.83
CA MET A 60 -0.33 6.95 13.71
C MET A 60 0.10 7.35 15.12
N LEU A 61 1.19 6.74 15.61
CA LEU A 61 1.72 6.94 16.95
C LEU A 61 2.86 7.94 16.94
N LYS A 62 2.93 8.79 17.96
CA LYS A 62 4.09 9.68 18.15
C LYS A 62 5.32 8.86 18.54
N GLU A 63 5.15 7.99 19.52
CA GLU A 63 6.16 7.09 20.06
C GLU A 63 5.50 5.83 20.62
N LEU A 64 6.23 4.71 20.61
CA LEU A 64 5.80 3.50 21.29
C LEU A 64 5.93 3.64 22.82
N PRO A 65 5.07 2.96 23.61
CA PRO A 65 5.26 2.88 25.05
C PRO A 65 6.65 2.32 25.40
N LYS A 66 7.25 2.84 26.47
CA LYS A 66 8.57 2.39 26.93
C LYS A 66 8.57 0.87 27.17
N ASN A 67 9.61 0.20 26.69
CA ASN A 67 9.83 -1.24 26.82
C ASN A 67 8.73 -2.12 26.20
N VAL A 68 7.95 -1.60 25.27
CA VAL A 68 6.97 -2.38 24.49
C VAL A 68 7.40 -2.36 23.03
N THR A 69 7.48 -3.55 22.43
CA THR A 69 7.76 -3.66 20.99
C THR A 69 6.52 -3.31 20.15
N MET A 70 6.70 -2.92 18.88
CA MET A 70 5.58 -2.65 17.96
C MET A 70 4.60 -3.83 17.91
N TYR A 71 5.13 -5.04 17.71
CA TYR A 71 4.36 -6.28 17.66
C TYR A 71 3.53 -6.53 18.94
N GLU A 72 4.12 -6.36 20.12
CA GLU A 72 3.38 -6.51 21.39
C GLU A 72 2.27 -5.47 21.56
N TYR A 73 2.52 -4.24 21.10
CA TYR A 73 1.52 -3.18 21.13
C TYR A 73 0.35 -3.51 20.19
N GLU A 74 0.64 -3.89 18.95
CA GLU A 74 -0.37 -4.26 17.96
C GLU A 74 -1.18 -5.47 18.40
N LYS A 75 -0.53 -6.51 18.94
CA LYS A 75 -1.22 -7.69 19.45
C LYS A 75 -2.24 -7.36 20.54
N LYS A 76 -1.87 -6.51 21.50
CA LYS A 76 -2.79 -6.04 22.56
C LYS A 76 -3.99 -5.26 22.03
N ILE A 77 -3.82 -4.54 20.93
CA ILE A 77 -4.91 -3.82 20.26
C ILE A 77 -5.79 -4.80 19.48
N LEU A 78 -5.17 -5.73 18.75
CA LEU A 78 -5.84 -6.76 17.96
C LEU A 78 -6.71 -7.71 18.80
N GLU A 79 -6.29 -8.01 20.03
CA GLU A 79 -7.06 -8.82 21.00
C GLU A 79 -8.41 -8.20 21.38
N GLN A 80 -8.61 -6.89 21.16
CA GLN A 80 -9.86 -6.19 21.46
C GLN A 80 -10.92 -6.39 20.36
N PHE A 81 -10.50 -6.83 19.17
CA PHE A 81 -11.38 -6.99 18.02
C PHE A 81 -11.75 -8.44 17.82
N SER A 82 -13.06 -8.70 17.87
CA SER A 82 -13.62 -10.03 17.59
C SER A 82 -13.75 -10.30 16.09
N GLU A 83 -13.86 -9.24 15.28
CA GLU A 83 -13.92 -9.33 13.82
C GLU A 83 -12.52 -9.48 13.18
N PRO A 84 -12.41 -10.12 11.99
CA PRO A 84 -11.14 -10.23 11.29
C PRO A 84 -10.58 -8.84 10.99
N THR A 85 -9.44 -8.51 11.60
CA THR A 85 -8.87 -7.16 11.62
C THR A 85 -7.39 -7.19 11.25
N VAL A 86 -7.02 -6.30 10.34
CA VAL A 86 -5.65 -5.95 10.01
C VAL A 86 -5.38 -4.55 10.55
N VAL A 87 -4.24 -4.36 11.19
CA VAL A 87 -3.79 -3.08 11.73
C VAL A 87 -2.49 -2.70 11.02
N LEU A 88 -2.47 -1.52 10.44
CA LEU A 88 -1.27 -0.86 9.92
C LEU A 88 -0.84 0.20 10.93
N THR A 89 0.40 0.10 11.43
CA THR A 89 0.92 1.01 12.46
C THR A 89 2.14 1.76 11.95
N PHE A 90 2.20 3.05 12.27
CA PHE A 90 3.39 3.87 12.14
C PHE A 90 3.73 4.52 13.47
N SER A 91 5.01 4.49 13.85
CA SER A 91 5.54 5.24 14.98
C SER A 91 6.62 6.21 14.51
N GLU A 92 6.38 7.51 14.69
CA GLU A 92 7.23 8.58 14.18
C GLU A 92 8.61 8.57 14.82
N MET A 93 8.67 8.64 16.16
CA MET A 93 9.93 8.73 16.90
C MET A 93 10.75 7.43 16.80
N ASN A 94 10.08 6.28 16.68
CA ASN A 94 10.76 5.01 16.46
C ASN A 94 11.14 4.76 15.00
N SER A 95 10.61 5.55 14.05
CA SER A 95 10.79 5.37 12.60
C SER A 95 10.46 3.95 12.13
N GLN A 96 9.40 3.37 12.70
CA GLN A 96 8.97 2.01 12.43
C GLN A 96 7.57 2.00 11.82
N VAL A 97 7.37 1.09 10.87
CA VAL A 97 6.07 0.73 10.31
C VAL A 97 5.94 -0.78 10.40
N ASP A 98 4.78 -1.25 10.84
CA ASP A 98 4.46 -2.67 10.81
C ASP A 98 2.98 -2.88 10.45
N ILE A 99 2.66 -4.12 10.09
CA ILE A 99 1.30 -4.56 9.77
C ILE A 99 1.07 -5.87 10.49
N GLU A 100 0.03 -5.95 11.32
CA GLU A 100 -0.34 -7.19 11.99
C GLU A 100 -1.83 -7.49 11.85
N ALA A 101 -2.19 -8.75 11.97
CA ALA A 101 -3.55 -9.24 11.83
C ALA A 101 -3.92 -10.12 13.02
N ASN A 102 -5.18 -10.07 13.47
CA ASN A 102 -5.65 -10.91 14.58
C ASN A 102 -5.89 -12.37 14.17
N ASP A 103 -6.03 -12.64 12.87
CA ASP A 103 -6.14 -13.97 12.29
C ASP A 103 -5.09 -14.13 11.18
N GLU A 104 -4.23 -15.14 11.31
CA GLU A 104 -3.20 -15.48 10.32
C GLU A 104 -3.79 -15.76 8.93
N SER A 105 -5.04 -16.21 8.87
CA SER A 105 -5.74 -16.46 7.61
C SER A 105 -5.89 -15.19 6.77
N LEU A 106 -5.78 -14.00 7.36
CA LEU A 106 -5.89 -12.73 6.65
C LEU A 106 -4.69 -12.45 5.74
N TYR A 107 -3.52 -13.00 6.04
CA TYR A 107 -2.31 -12.84 5.23
C TYR A 107 -2.41 -13.47 3.84
N LYS A 108 -3.45 -14.27 3.56
CA LYS A 108 -3.71 -14.75 2.18
C LYS A 108 -4.33 -13.69 1.28
N TYR A 109 -4.87 -12.61 1.85
CA TYR A 109 -5.59 -11.58 1.10
C TYR A 109 -4.72 -10.36 0.78
N PHE A 110 -3.52 -10.24 1.36
CA PHE A 110 -2.59 -9.15 1.09
C PHE A 110 -1.13 -9.60 1.35
N ASP A 111 -0.19 -9.01 0.63
CA ASP A 111 1.24 -9.28 0.77
C ASP A 111 1.90 -8.23 1.68
N LYS A 112 2.08 -8.58 2.97
CA LYS A 112 2.78 -7.75 3.96
C LYS A 112 4.19 -7.35 3.50
N LYS A 113 4.94 -8.26 2.87
CA LYS A 113 6.33 -8.02 2.46
C LYS A 113 6.39 -7.03 1.31
N GLN A 114 5.46 -7.14 0.36
CA GLN A 114 5.36 -6.20 -0.76
C GLN A 114 5.08 -4.78 -0.26
N VAL A 115 4.06 -4.59 0.59
CA VAL A 115 3.65 -3.28 1.11
C VAL A 115 4.78 -2.58 1.87
N LEU A 116 5.51 -3.35 2.69
CA LEU A 116 6.66 -2.90 3.47
C LEU A 116 7.99 -2.98 2.71
N SER A 117 7.98 -3.17 1.40
CA SER A 117 9.21 -3.22 0.62
C SER A 117 9.87 -1.84 0.54
N PRO A 118 11.21 -1.73 0.62
CA PRO A 118 11.91 -0.48 0.36
C PRO A 118 12.04 -0.17 -1.14
N VAL A 119 11.59 -1.07 -2.03
CA VAL A 119 11.77 -0.95 -3.48
C VAL A 119 10.43 -0.73 -4.17
N THR A 120 10.30 0.38 -4.90
CA THR A 120 9.03 0.79 -5.52
C THR A 120 8.69 0.08 -6.82
N SER A 121 9.70 -0.35 -7.59
CA SER A 121 9.49 -0.81 -8.96
C SER A 121 10.45 -1.92 -9.36
N TYR A 122 10.02 -2.74 -10.32
CA TYR A 122 10.85 -3.76 -10.94
C TYR A 122 12.13 -3.23 -11.56
N VAL A 123 12.11 -2.01 -12.11
CA VAL A 123 13.32 -1.39 -12.69
C VAL A 123 14.33 -1.07 -11.59
N GLN A 124 13.88 -0.53 -10.46
CA GLN A 124 14.73 -0.25 -9.32
C GLN A 124 15.31 -1.54 -8.72
N ALA A 125 14.49 -2.58 -8.53
CA ALA A 125 14.97 -3.88 -8.06
C ALA A 125 15.96 -4.51 -9.03
N PHE A 126 15.69 -4.46 -10.34
CA PHE A 126 16.62 -4.98 -11.34
C PHE A 126 17.97 -4.28 -11.25
N MET A 127 17.99 -2.95 -11.14
CA MET A 127 19.24 -2.20 -10.96
C MET A 127 19.95 -2.62 -9.68
N MET A 128 19.24 -2.70 -8.55
CA MET A 128 19.84 -3.15 -7.29
C MET A 128 20.39 -4.58 -7.39
N ALA A 129 19.64 -5.50 -7.97
CA ALA A 129 20.05 -6.87 -8.15
C ALA A 129 21.27 -6.97 -9.08
N ALA A 130 21.29 -6.22 -10.19
CA ALA A 130 22.41 -6.21 -11.13
C ALA A 130 23.72 -5.67 -10.51
N PHE A 131 23.64 -4.70 -9.60
CA PHE A 131 24.83 -4.10 -8.98
C PHE A 131 25.26 -4.77 -7.67
N TYR A 132 24.32 -5.35 -6.90
CA TYR A 132 24.58 -5.80 -5.52
C TYR A 132 24.34 -7.29 -5.28
N ALA A 133 23.64 -8.02 -6.16
CA ALA A 133 23.45 -9.46 -5.97
C ALA A 133 24.78 -10.20 -6.11
N LYS A 134 25.09 -11.06 -5.13
CA LYS A 134 26.31 -11.88 -5.14
C LYS A 134 26.07 -13.28 -5.71
N SER A 135 24.82 -13.71 -5.77
CA SER A 135 24.39 -15.00 -6.27
C SER A 135 23.08 -14.91 -7.06
N TRP A 136 22.72 -16.00 -7.75
CA TRP A 136 21.42 -16.09 -8.42
C TRP A 136 20.26 -16.06 -7.42
N ASP A 137 20.42 -16.70 -6.26
CA ASP A 137 19.41 -16.69 -5.21
C ASP A 137 19.21 -15.29 -4.62
N ASP A 138 20.31 -14.54 -4.40
CA ASP A 138 20.24 -13.14 -4.00
C ASP A 138 19.51 -12.29 -5.05
N PHE A 139 19.82 -12.51 -6.33
CA PHE A 139 19.18 -11.80 -7.45
C PHE A 139 17.66 -12.04 -7.45
N VAL A 140 17.24 -13.30 -7.36
CA VAL A 140 15.82 -13.67 -7.32
C VAL A 140 15.14 -13.08 -6.07
N SER A 141 15.81 -13.09 -4.91
CA SER A 141 15.28 -12.52 -3.68
C SER A 141 15.02 -11.00 -3.81
N ILE A 142 15.95 -10.25 -4.38
CA ILE A 142 15.83 -8.80 -4.60
C ILE A 142 14.70 -8.51 -5.60
N MET A 143 14.62 -9.29 -6.68
CA MET A 143 13.56 -9.14 -7.69
C MET A 143 12.17 -9.48 -7.16
N SER A 144 12.07 -10.42 -6.21
CA SER A 144 10.81 -10.83 -5.59
C SER A 144 10.27 -9.79 -4.59
N ASN A 145 11.14 -8.98 -4.00
CA ASN A 145 10.77 -8.00 -2.99
C ASN A 145 10.61 -6.60 -3.62
N THR A 146 9.53 -6.40 -4.36
CA THR A 146 9.22 -5.14 -5.07
C THR A 146 7.79 -4.69 -4.84
N GLY A 147 7.49 -3.43 -5.12
CA GLY A 147 6.13 -2.88 -5.02
C GLY A 147 5.84 -2.19 -3.69
N GLY A 148 6.89 -1.73 -3.00
CA GLY A 148 6.81 -0.97 -1.77
C GLY A 148 6.00 0.29 -1.90
N THR A 149 5.01 0.45 -1.04
CA THR A 149 4.08 1.59 -1.04
C THR A 149 4.34 2.57 0.10
N ILE A 150 4.89 2.09 1.23
CA ILE A 150 5.11 2.92 2.43
C ILE A 150 6.54 3.41 2.56
N LEU A 151 7.50 2.50 2.73
CA LEU A 151 8.89 2.84 3.05
C LEU A 151 9.56 3.79 2.04
N PRO A 152 9.35 3.67 0.72
CA PRO A 152 9.97 4.57 -0.23
C PRO A 152 9.51 6.02 -0.09
N LEU A 153 8.25 6.24 0.31
CA LEU A 153 7.70 7.57 0.55
C LEU A 153 8.12 8.12 1.91
N LEU A 154 8.18 7.26 2.95
CA LEU A 154 8.68 7.65 4.27
C LEU A 154 10.17 8.02 4.26
N GLY A 155 10.99 7.27 3.53
CA GLY A 155 12.42 7.52 3.37
C GLY A 155 12.74 8.75 2.51
N GLY A 156 11.76 9.29 1.79
CA GLY A 156 11.89 10.51 1.01
C GLY A 156 12.12 11.77 1.86
N LYS A 157 12.84 12.74 1.29
CA LYS A 157 13.00 14.07 1.90
C LYS A 157 11.65 14.80 1.86
N ALA A 158 11.15 15.19 3.04
CA ALA A 158 9.98 16.06 3.12
C ALA A 158 10.35 17.49 2.69
N LYS A 159 9.39 18.20 2.08
CA LYS A 159 9.51 19.66 1.95
C LYS A 159 9.52 20.29 3.35
N LYS A 160 10.24 21.38 3.53
CA LYS A 160 10.34 22.08 4.83
C LYS A 160 8.93 22.40 5.34
N GLY A 161 8.57 21.90 6.53
CA GLY A 161 7.26 22.11 7.15
C GLY A 161 6.14 21.15 6.71
N MET A 162 6.38 20.20 5.79
CA MET A 162 5.37 19.26 5.28
C MET A 162 5.67 17.81 5.68
N ILE A 163 6.16 17.60 6.90
CA ILE A 163 6.51 16.26 7.40
C ILE A 163 5.24 15.44 7.64
N ALA A 164 4.20 16.05 8.23
CA ALA A 164 2.90 15.42 8.42
C ALA A 164 2.24 15.00 7.09
N ASP A 165 2.35 15.83 6.05
CA ASP A 165 1.83 15.52 4.70
C ASP A 165 2.56 14.32 4.07
N LYS A 166 3.86 14.17 4.34
CA LYS A 166 4.62 13.00 3.90
C LYS A 166 4.10 11.74 4.59
N TYR A 167 3.88 11.80 5.90
CA TYR A 167 3.39 10.67 6.68
C TYR A 167 1.97 10.28 6.30
N SER A 168 1.06 11.24 6.14
CA SER A 168 -0.29 10.97 5.68
C SER A 168 -0.30 10.35 4.29
N ALA A 169 0.46 10.89 3.33
CA ALA A 169 0.54 10.34 1.98
C ALA A 169 1.12 8.91 1.96
N ALA A 170 2.21 8.66 2.70
CA ALA A 170 2.83 7.34 2.74
C ALA A 170 1.90 6.30 3.39
N MET A 171 1.28 6.65 4.51
CA MET A 171 0.42 5.73 5.26
C MET A 171 -0.92 5.51 4.56
N PHE A 172 -1.49 6.54 3.93
CA PHE A 172 -2.67 6.38 3.10
C PHE A 172 -2.39 5.48 1.88
N ASN A 173 -1.24 5.63 1.23
CA ASN A 173 -0.88 4.76 0.09
C ASN A 173 -0.71 3.29 0.51
N GLY A 174 -0.08 3.03 1.66
CA GLY A 174 0.00 1.68 2.23
C GLY A 174 -1.37 1.11 2.58
N TYR A 175 -2.20 1.91 3.24
CA TYR A 175 -3.57 1.54 3.60
C TYR A 175 -4.43 1.22 2.37
N LEU A 176 -4.33 2.05 1.32
CA LEU A 176 -5.00 1.85 0.03
C LEU A 176 -4.54 0.56 -0.66
N ASP A 177 -3.24 0.29 -0.70
CA ASP A 177 -2.69 -0.91 -1.32
C ASP A 177 -3.20 -2.17 -0.61
N ILE A 178 -3.15 -2.22 0.72
CA ILE A 178 -3.70 -3.33 1.50
C ILE A 178 -5.21 -3.50 1.21
N ALA A 179 -5.98 -2.41 1.24
CA ALA A 179 -7.41 -2.45 0.97
C ALA A 179 -7.72 -2.98 -0.44
N GLN A 180 -6.97 -2.53 -1.45
CA GLN A 180 -7.12 -2.98 -2.83
C GLN A 180 -6.77 -4.46 -2.99
N GLN A 181 -5.69 -4.93 -2.36
CA GLN A 181 -5.30 -6.34 -2.38
C GLN A 181 -6.38 -7.22 -1.75
N ILE A 182 -6.89 -6.83 -0.57
CA ILE A 182 -7.97 -7.56 0.11
C ILE A 182 -9.23 -7.58 -0.76
N ALA A 183 -9.63 -6.43 -1.31
CA ALA A 183 -10.82 -6.32 -2.16
C ALA A 183 -10.69 -7.20 -3.41
N LYS A 184 -9.53 -7.18 -4.07
CA LYS A 184 -9.24 -8.02 -5.24
C LYS A 184 -9.28 -9.51 -4.89
N ALA A 185 -8.67 -9.91 -3.78
CA ALA A 185 -8.67 -11.30 -3.33
C ALA A 185 -10.08 -11.80 -2.95
N LYS A 186 -10.96 -10.90 -2.52
CA LYS A 186 -12.39 -11.16 -2.27
C LYS A 186 -13.28 -10.99 -3.50
N GLY A 187 -12.74 -10.57 -4.64
CA GLY A 187 -13.49 -10.36 -5.88
C GLY A 187 -14.48 -9.18 -5.82
N VAL A 188 -14.22 -8.18 -4.97
CA VAL A 188 -15.08 -7.00 -4.82
C VAL A 188 -14.35 -5.73 -5.29
N LYS A 189 -15.12 -4.74 -5.74
CA LYS A 189 -14.62 -3.39 -6.06
C LYS A 189 -14.92 -2.45 -4.91
N LEU A 190 -13.99 -1.59 -4.54
CA LEU A 190 -14.14 -0.64 -3.43
C LEU A 190 -15.04 0.54 -3.82
N GLY A 191 -15.00 0.96 -5.10
CA GLY A 191 -15.71 2.14 -5.58
C GLY A 191 -15.01 3.45 -5.17
N HIS A 192 -15.64 4.59 -5.46
CA HIS A 192 -15.18 5.94 -5.07
C HIS A 192 -13.75 6.30 -5.50
N GLY A 193 -13.25 5.74 -6.61
CA GLY A 193 -11.90 6.05 -7.12
C GLY A 193 -10.77 5.29 -6.41
N PHE A 194 -11.10 4.35 -5.52
CA PHE A 194 -10.13 3.47 -4.86
C PHE A 194 -9.85 2.18 -5.63
N ASP A 195 -10.44 2.00 -6.81
CA ASP A 195 -10.22 0.83 -7.66
C ASP A 195 -8.97 1.00 -8.54
N SER A 196 -8.15 -0.03 -8.66
CA SER A 196 -6.86 0.02 -9.36
C SER A 196 -6.95 -0.18 -10.89
N ASP A 197 -8.09 -0.65 -11.41
CA ASP A 197 -8.17 -1.22 -12.77
C ASP A 197 -8.23 -0.18 -13.91
N ALA A 198 -8.69 1.05 -13.66
CA ALA A 198 -9.07 1.95 -14.76
C ALA A 198 -7.89 2.43 -15.64
N ASN A 199 -6.67 2.52 -15.08
CA ASN A 199 -5.50 3.09 -15.79
C ASN A 199 -4.32 2.14 -15.94
N GLN A 200 -4.26 1.03 -15.21
CA GLN A 200 -3.06 0.18 -15.20
C GLN A 200 -2.89 -0.65 -16.47
N THR A 201 -3.97 -1.15 -17.08
CA THR A 201 -3.89 -1.97 -18.29
C THR A 201 -3.37 -1.18 -19.49
N SER A 202 -3.86 0.06 -19.68
CA SER A 202 -3.36 0.95 -20.73
C SER A 202 -1.88 1.31 -20.51
N LEU A 203 -1.49 1.62 -19.27
CA LEU A 203 -0.09 1.89 -18.93
C LEU A 203 0.82 0.67 -19.15
N PHE A 204 0.33 -0.54 -18.91
CA PHE A 204 1.06 -1.77 -19.18
C PHE A 204 1.39 -1.91 -20.67
N TYR A 205 0.39 -1.77 -21.55
CA TYR A 205 0.62 -1.87 -23.00
C TYR A 205 1.56 -0.79 -23.54
N VAL A 206 1.46 0.44 -23.03
CA VAL A 206 2.41 1.52 -23.37
C VAL A 206 3.83 1.16 -22.94
N ARG A 207 4.02 0.61 -21.73
CA ARG A 207 5.33 0.14 -21.25
C ARG A 207 5.88 -1.00 -22.12
N VAL A 208 5.05 -1.99 -22.46
CA VAL A 208 5.44 -3.11 -23.33
C VAL A 208 5.93 -2.61 -24.68
N LEU A 209 5.20 -1.67 -25.30
CA LEU A 209 5.58 -1.08 -26.59
C LEU A 209 6.92 -0.34 -26.48
N PHE A 210 7.07 0.52 -25.46
CA PHE A 210 8.28 1.32 -25.27
C PHE A 210 9.51 0.45 -24.97
N TYR A 211 9.40 -0.52 -24.06
CA TYR A 211 10.49 -1.44 -23.74
C TYR A 211 10.81 -2.40 -24.89
N GLY A 212 9.82 -2.81 -25.68
CA GLY A 212 10.03 -3.58 -26.90
C GLY A 212 10.90 -2.82 -27.91
N PHE A 213 10.66 -1.52 -28.08
CA PHE A 213 11.47 -0.67 -28.96
C PHE A 213 12.92 -0.52 -28.48
N ILE A 214 13.12 -0.32 -27.17
CA ILE A 214 14.46 -0.24 -26.56
C ILE A 214 15.20 -1.56 -26.76
N LEU A 215 14.56 -2.70 -26.46
CA LEU A 215 15.15 -4.02 -26.62
C LEU A 215 15.56 -4.28 -28.07
N TYR A 216 14.70 -3.92 -29.03
CA TYR A 216 15.01 -4.02 -30.45
C TYR A 216 16.27 -3.20 -30.81
N GLY A 217 16.38 -1.96 -30.32
CA GLY A 217 17.57 -1.13 -30.51
C GLY A 217 18.84 -1.76 -29.93
N ILE A 218 18.76 -2.32 -28.73
CA ILE A 218 19.88 -3.03 -28.08
C ILE A 218 20.30 -4.24 -28.93
N VAL A 219 19.35 -5.07 -29.37
CA VAL A 219 19.63 -6.24 -30.23
C VAL A 219 20.30 -5.80 -31.53
N MET A 220 19.83 -4.71 -32.15
CA MET A 220 20.44 -4.17 -33.37
C MET A 220 21.88 -3.70 -33.11
N LEU A 221 22.16 -3.05 -31.98
CA LEU A 221 23.52 -2.63 -31.60
C LEU A 221 24.44 -3.84 -31.39
N PHE A 222 23.98 -4.88 -30.70
CA PHE A 222 24.74 -6.13 -30.54
C PHE A 222 24.98 -6.82 -31.89
N LYS A 223 23.96 -6.92 -32.73
CA LYS A 223 24.07 -7.48 -34.09
C LYS A 223 25.09 -6.70 -34.92
N ARG A 224 25.04 -5.37 -34.88
CA ARG A 224 26.01 -4.48 -35.54
C ARG A 224 27.43 -4.67 -35.00
N ARG A 225 27.59 -4.82 -33.69
CA ARG A 225 28.90 -5.05 -33.04
C ARG A 225 29.49 -6.40 -33.47
N ILE A 226 28.70 -7.46 -33.45
CA ILE A 226 29.11 -8.81 -33.90
C ILE A 226 29.48 -8.80 -35.39
N TYR A 227 28.66 -8.16 -36.23
CA TYR A 227 28.93 -8.02 -37.66
C TYR A 227 30.28 -7.34 -37.93
N LYS A 228 30.54 -6.18 -37.30
CA LYS A 228 31.83 -5.48 -37.45
C LYS A 228 33.03 -6.29 -36.96
N MET A 229 32.86 -7.12 -35.93
CA MET A 229 33.93 -8.00 -35.45
C MET A 229 34.25 -9.13 -36.43
N ARG A 230 33.23 -9.66 -37.15
CA ARG A 230 33.41 -10.72 -38.15
C ARG A 230 33.99 -10.22 -39.48
N HIS A 231 33.64 -9.01 -39.91
CA HIS A 231 34.09 -8.43 -41.18
C HIS A 231 35.26 -7.42 -41.01
N LYS A 232 36.16 -7.67 -40.05
CA LYS A 232 37.30 -6.77 -39.76
C LYS A 232 38.35 -6.73 -40.88
N ASN A 233 38.35 -7.73 -41.78
CA ASN A 233 39.32 -7.90 -42.86
C ASN A 233 38.76 -7.56 -44.26
N GLU A 234 37.51 -7.10 -44.36
CA GLU A 234 36.95 -6.64 -45.63
C GLU A 234 37.25 -5.14 -45.79
N HIS A 235 38.28 -4.84 -46.58
CA HIS A 235 38.53 -3.48 -47.07
C HIS A 235 37.31 -3.03 -47.89
N TYR A 236 36.49 -2.16 -47.30
CA TYR A 236 35.38 -1.53 -48.00
C TYR A 236 35.92 -0.65 -49.13
N LYS A 237 35.65 -1.05 -50.38
CA LYS A 237 35.75 -0.15 -51.53
C LYS A 237 34.59 0.86 -51.39
N LYS A 238 34.88 2.04 -50.87
CA LYS A 238 33.95 3.19 -50.90
C LYS A 238 33.71 3.53 -52.37
N TRP A 239 32.48 3.41 -52.81
CA TRP A 239 31.96 4.17 -53.96
C TRP A 239 31.23 5.38 -53.40
#